data_AF-A0A327PY01-F1
#
_entry.id   AF-A0A327PY01-F1
#
_cell.length_a   1.000
_cell.length_b   1.000
_cell.length_c   1.000
_cell.angle_alpha   90.00
_cell.angle_beta   90.00
_cell.angle_gamma   90.00
#
_symmetry.space_group_name_H-M   'P 1'
#
loop_
_entity.id
_entity.type
_entity.pdbx_description
1 polymer ?
#
loop_
_entity_poly.entity_id
_entity_poly.type
_entity_poly.pdbx_seq_one_letter_code
_entity_poly.pdbx_strand_id
1 'polypeptide(L)'
;MKYLIGFLMCYCLVGCDNREESLSELNSPPEIFLQAQAGGPETKELIDSVKLSNTQFGYLPIVIRVQDLNSNIKSLRMSMVSGDGLLKQNDDEFTDTIRILGNKGIYKFIPAHPGAIIVRFVVTDYFNQRDSAQLKVFAFNNLAPIANLRIDPIGEVERFEYLLDGSLSYDPDKNLGGGLTKYIFIVNNTTIAETRSSAIPFIFPSPGAYICKLRVVDNDGAVSKEVVQSIQIQ
;
A
#
# COMPACT_ATOMS: atom_id res chain seq x y z
N MET A 1 71.93 -3.31 63.19
CA MET A 1 71.42 -4.09 62.04
C MET A 1 69.91 -4.04 62.06
N LYS A 2 69.31 -3.25 61.17
CA LYS A 2 67.88 -3.24 60.85
C LYS A 2 67.64 -4.32 59.79
N TYR A 3 66.57 -5.11 59.87
CA TYR A 3 65.70 -5.41 58.73
C TYR A 3 64.32 -5.89 59.26
N LEU A 4 63.32 -5.08 58.96
CA LEU A 4 61.90 -5.28 59.20
C LEU A 4 61.33 -5.92 57.93
N ILE A 5 60.84 -7.16 58.01
CA ILE A 5 60.21 -7.86 56.88
C ILE A 5 58.71 -7.54 56.92
N GLY A 6 58.28 -6.70 55.96
CA GLY A 6 56.89 -6.29 55.79
C GLY A 6 56.04 -7.36 55.12
N PHE A 7 54.87 -7.60 55.70
CA PHE A 7 53.83 -8.48 55.19
C PHE A 7 53.08 -7.74 54.06
N LEU A 8 53.28 -8.16 52.82
CA LEU A 8 52.57 -7.59 51.66
C LEU A 8 51.20 -8.26 51.55
N MET A 9 50.18 -7.63 52.13
CA MET A 9 48.79 -8.06 52.00
C MET A 9 48.29 -7.65 50.60
N CYS A 10 48.20 -8.64 49.70
CA CYS A 10 47.68 -8.46 48.36
C CYS A 10 46.14 -8.36 48.43
N TYR A 11 45.62 -7.14 48.46
CA TYR A 11 44.21 -6.87 48.20
C TYR A 11 43.97 -6.95 46.68
N CYS A 12 43.58 -8.12 46.19
CA CYS A 12 42.98 -8.21 44.87
C CYS A 12 41.58 -7.57 44.93
N LEU A 13 41.46 -6.39 44.33
CA LEU A 13 40.18 -5.72 44.07
C LEU A 13 39.37 -6.57 43.09
N VAL A 14 38.57 -7.49 43.61
CA VAL A 14 37.49 -8.14 42.85
C VAL A 14 36.31 -7.19 42.87
N GLY A 15 36.23 -6.30 41.89
CA GLY A 15 35.18 -5.29 41.90
C GLY A 15 35.16 -4.43 40.66
N CYS A 16 34.91 -5.03 39.49
CA CYS A 16 34.43 -4.37 38.27
C CYS A 16 34.11 -5.45 37.22
N ASP A 17 33.09 -6.29 37.42
CA ASP A 17 32.61 -7.15 36.34
C ASP A 17 31.08 -7.32 36.36
N ASN A 18 30.47 -7.52 37.53
CA ASN A 18 29.02 -7.78 37.61
C ASN A 18 28.12 -6.54 37.45
N ARG A 19 28.68 -5.35 37.21
CA ARG A 19 27.89 -4.11 37.19
C ARG A 19 27.10 -3.96 35.88
N GLU A 20 27.69 -4.27 34.74
CA GLU A 20 26.97 -4.27 33.46
C GLU A 20 25.94 -5.40 33.39
N GLU A 21 26.28 -6.58 33.90
CA GLU A 21 25.37 -7.73 33.99
C GLU A 21 24.14 -7.36 34.84
N SER A 22 24.32 -6.72 36.00
CA SER A 22 23.22 -6.25 36.85
C SER A 22 22.31 -5.18 36.21
N LEU A 23 22.86 -4.34 35.32
CA LEU A 23 22.08 -3.33 34.61
C LEU A 23 21.28 -3.94 33.46
N SER A 24 21.79 -5.00 32.84
CA SER A 24 21.09 -5.73 31.78
C SER A 24 19.84 -6.46 32.29
N GLU A 25 19.84 -6.91 33.54
CA GLU A 25 18.68 -7.54 34.20
C GLU A 25 17.51 -6.57 34.42
N LEU A 26 17.77 -5.26 34.43
CA LEU A 26 16.75 -4.23 34.53
C LEU A 26 16.22 -3.78 33.15
N ASN A 27 16.70 -4.40 32.07
CA ASN A 27 16.31 -4.01 30.73
C ASN A 27 14.97 -4.63 30.30
N SER A 28 14.09 -3.79 29.76
CA SER A 28 12.94 -4.23 28.97
C SER A 28 13.30 -4.15 27.49
N PRO A 29 13.28 -5.25 26.72
CA PRO A 29 13.50 -5.18 25.28
C PRO A 29 12.47 -4.26 24.60
N PRO A 30 12.87 -3.52 23.55
CA PRO A 30 11.96 -2.65 22.82
C PRO A 30 11.07 -3.47 21.89
N GLU A 31 9.86 -2.99 21.65
CA GLU A 31 8.96 -3.53 20.63
C GLU A 31 8.58 -2.46 19.60
N ILE A 32 8.39 -2.87 18.35
CA ILE A 32 7.89 -2.03 17.27
C ILE A 32 6.65 -2.62 16.62
N PHE A 33 5.68 -1.76 16.31
CA PHE A 33 4.47 -2.14 15.60
C PHE A 33 4.12 -1.11 14.52
N LEU A 34 3.52 -1.59 13.44
CA LEU A 34 2.97 -0.79 12.36
C LEU A 34 1.45 -0.85 12.40
N GLN A 35 0.81 0.20 11.88
CA GLN A 35 -0.64 0.25 11.71
C GLN A 35 -0.96 1.20 10.54
N ALA A 36 -2.02 0.93 9.78
CA ALA A 36 -2.52 1.88 8.78
C ALA A 36 -3.09 3.13 9.49
N GLN A 37 -2.92 4.33 8.91
CA GLN A 37 -3.46 5.54 9.55
C GLN A 37 -4.99 5.53 9.65
N ALA A 38 -5.67 4.84 8.73
CA ALA A 38 -7.13 4.67 8.76
C ALA A 38 -7.63 3.81 9.94
N GLY A 39 -6.73 3.16 10.70
CA GLY A 39 -7.04 2.28 11.82
C GLY A 39 -6.65 0.83 11.57
N GLY A 40 -7.20 -0.10 12.36
CA GLY A 40 -6.90 -1.53 12.29
C GLY A 40 -5.96 -2.02 13.41
N PRO A 41 -5.59 -3.31 13.43
CA PRO A 41 -4.70 -3.85 14.45
C PRO A 41 -3.26 -3.37 14.26
N GLU A 42 -2.54 -3.26 15.38
CA GLU A 42 -1.08 -3.13 15.36
C GLU A 42 -0.46 -4.47 14.92
N THR A 43 0.53 -4.43 14.03
CA THR A 43 1.11 -5.61 13.39
C THR A 43 2.63 -5.49 13.21
N LYS A 44 3.32 -6.63 13.15
CA LYS A 44 4.74 -6.71 12.73
C LYS A 44 4.90 -6.69 11.21
N GLU A 45 3.83 -6.94 10.47
CA GLU A 45 3.82 -6.90 9.02
C GLU A 45 2.57 -6.16 8.53
N LEU A 46 2.77 -4.99 7.91
CA LEU A 46 1.71 -4.20 7.29
C LEU A 46 1.82 -4.37 5.77
N ILE A 47 0.71 -4.72 5.11
CA ILE A 47 0.64 -4.94 3.67
C ILE A 47 -0.37 -3.96 3.10
N ASP A 48 0.02 -3.20 2.08
CA ASP A 48 -0.88 -2.26 1.39
C ASP A 48 -0.42 -1.96 -0.05
N SER A 49 -1.10 -1.03 -0.72
CA SER A 49 -0.84 -0.62 -2.09
C SER A 49 -0.92 0.90 -2.27
N VAL A 50 -0.25 1.42 -3.30
CA VAL A 50 -0.15 2.86 -3.60
C VAL A 50 -0.28 3.08 -5.10
N LYS A 51 -1.13 4.04 -5.51
CA LYS A 51 -1.24 4.49 -6.91
C LYS A 51 -0.38 5.74 -7.12
N LEU A 52 0.70 5.62 -7.88
CA LEU A 52 1.68 6.69 -8.09
C LEU A 52 1.25 7.74 -9.12
N SER A 53 0.39 7.41 -10.08
CA SER A 53 -0.07 8.38 -11.07
C SER A 53 -0.93 9.49 -10.44
N ASN A 54 -1.52 9.24 -9.27
CA ASN A 54 -2.36 10.19 -8.57
C ASN A 54 -1.61 10.82 -7.39
N THR A 55 -1.29 12.11 -7.48
CA THR A 55 -0.51 12.84 -6.46
C THR A 55 -1.20 12.90 -5.09
N GLN A 56 -2.52 12.72 -5.03
CA GLN A 56 -3.25 12.63 -3.76
C GLN A 56 -3.06 11.28 -3.06
N PHE A 57 -2.82 10.21 -3.83
CA PHE A 57 -2.68 8.83 -3.35
C PHE A 57 -1.26 8.26 -3.53
N GLY A 58 -0.30 9.05 -4.02
CA GLY A 58 1.09 8.65 -4.27
C GLY A 58 1.93 8.40 -3.01
N TYR A 59 1.29 8.19 -1.86
CA TYR A 59 1.93 7.86 -0.59
C TYR A 59 1.01 6.99 0.26
N LEU A 60 1.61 6.17 1.14
CA LEU A 60 0.91 5.37 2.12
C LEU A 60 1.06 5.98 3.53
N PRO A 61 -0.02 6.47 4.16
CA PRO A 61 0.05 6.92 5.53
C PRO A 61 0.11 5.75 6.53
N ILE A 62 1.17 5.70 7.33
CA ILE A 62 1.41 4.67 8.32
C ILE A 62 1.64 5.27 9.71
N VAL A 63 1.28 4.50 10.72
CA VAL A 63 1.64 4.74 12.11
C VAL A 63 2.77 3.78 12.47
N ILE A 64 3.85 4.30 13.04
CA ILE A 64 4.90 3.52 13.68
C ILE A 64 4.77 3.74 15.19
N ARG A 65 4.59 2.66 15.94
CA ARG A 65 4.63 2.66 17.40
C ARG A 65 5.86 1.92 17.88
N VAL A 66 6.54 2.50 18.85
CA VAL A 66 7.60 1.86 19.62
C VAL A 66 7.12 1.74 21.06
N GLN A 67 7.30 0.58 21.69
CA GLN A 67 6.99 0.38 23.09
C GLN A 67 8.26 -0.06 23.82
N ASP A 68 8.50 0.55 24.96
CA ASP A 68 9.61 0.18 25.84
C ASP A 68 9.31 0.72 27.25
N LEU A 69 9.31 -0.20 28.23
CA LEU A 69 8.89 0.08 29.59
C LEU A 69 9.89 0.95 30.36
N ASN A 70 11.19 0.85 30.06
CA ASN A 70 12.22 1.64 30.73
C ASN A 70 12.66 2.87 29.91
N SER A 71 12.06 3.09 28.73
CA SER A 71 12.23 4.27 27.87
C SER A 71 13.69 4.54 27.47
N ASN A 72 14.44 3.49 27.16
CA ASN A 72 15.86 3.51 26.80
C ASN A 72 16.12 3.25 25.30
N ILE A 73 15.19 3.62 24.42
CA ILE A 73 15.37 3.51 22.97
C ILE A 73 16.59 4.31 22.51
N LYS A 74 17.49 3.64 21.81
CA LYS A 74 18.72 4.21 21.23
C LYS A 74 18.51 4.68 19.80
N SER A 75 17.83 3.89 18.97
CA SER A 75 17.57 4.26 17.57
C SER A 75 16.38 3.53 16.97
N LEU A 76 15.72 4.21 16.04
CA LEU A 76 14.79 3.61 15.09
C LEU A 76 15.36 3.82 13.68
N ARG A 77 15.52 2.74 12.92
CA ARG A 77 16.04 2.77 11.56
C ARG A 77 15.10 2.10 10.58
N MET A 78 15.07 2.59 9.35
CA MET A 78 14.48 1.93 8.19
C MET A 78 15.56 1.48 7.22
N SER A 79 15.25 0.45 6.46
CA SER A 79 16.08 -0.02 5.36
C SER A 79 15.18 -0.60 4.27
N MET A 80 15.54 -0.36 3.02
CA MET A 80 14.86 -0.95 1.87
C MET A 80 15.40 -2.38 1.67
N VAL A 81 14.54 -3.38 1.87
CA VAL A 81 14.86 -4.79 1.58
C VAL A 81 14.67 -5.07 0.09
N SER A 82 13.66 -4.45 -0.53
CA SER A 82 13.39 -4.49 -1.97
C SER A 82 12.72 -3.18 -2.40
N GLY A 83 13.01 -2.75 -3.63
CA GLY A 83 12.52 -1.48 -4.18
C GLY A 83 13.14 -0.26 -3.51
N ASP A 84 12.51 0.90 -3.70
CA ASP A 84 12.99 2.18 -3.20
C ASP A 84 11.84 3.11 -2.79
N GLY A 85 12.18 4.07 -1.93
CA GLY A 85 11.23 5.02 -1.36
C GLY A 85 11.79 5.68 -0.12
N LEU A 86 10.99 6.56 0.48
CA LEU A 86 11.36 7.28 1.69
C LEU A 86 10.15 7.40 2.63
N LEU A 87 10.42 7.62 3.91
CA LEU A 87 9.40 8.11 4.84
C LEU A 87 9.46 9.63 4.92
N LYS A 88 8.30 10.25 5.02
CA LYS A 88 8.15 11.67 5.25
C LYS A 88 7.29 11.93 6.48
N GLN A 89 7.73 12.82 7.35
CA GLN A 89 6.92 13.38 8.44
C GLN A 89 7.04 14.90 8.37
N ASN A 90 5.93 15.59 8.11
CA ASN A 90 5.96 17.01 7.78
C ASN A 90 6.94 17.28 6.63
N ASP A 91 7.96 18.10 6.86
CA ASP A 91 9.01 18.42 5.87
C ASP A 91 10.26 17.53 5.99
N ASP A 92 10.36 16.71 7.04
CA ASP A 92 11.49 15.81 7.25
C ASP A 92 11.36 14.53 6.42
N GLU A 93 12.44 14.16 5.75
CA GLU A 93 12.55 12.93 4.95
C GLU A 93 13.57 11.97 5.57
N PHE A 94 13.20 10.69 5.61
CA PHE A 94 13.98 9.64 6.23
C PHE A 94 14.20 8.50 5.23
N THR A 95 15.45 8.07 5.10
CA THR A 95 15.86 6.90 4.30
C THR A 95 16.64 5.88 5.13
N ASP A 96 17.06 6.25 6.35
CA ASP A 96 17.70 5.36 7.33
C ASP A 96 17.20 5.68 8.74
N THR A 97 17.75 6.69 9.41
CA THR A 97 17.38 6.97 10.81
C THR A 97 16.07 7.75 10.89
N ILE A 98 15.10 7.23 11.63
CA ILE A 98 13.79 7.87 11.85
C ILE A 98 13.79 8.54 13.23
N ARG A 99 13.31 9.78 13.28
CA ARG A 99 13.05 10.48 14.55
C ARG A 99 11.62 10.20 14.99
N ILE A 100 11.43 9.71 16.21
CA ILE A 100 10.12 9.51 16.83
C ILE A 100 10.03 10.37 18.10
N LEU A 101 8.98 11.18 18.20
CA LEU A 101 8.68 11.94 19.42
C LEU A 101 7.74 11.11 20.28
N GLY A 102 8.21 10.70 21.46
CA GLY A 102 7.48 9.77 22.33
C GLY A 102 7.47 8.35 21.76
N ASN A 103 6.34 7.66 21.87
CA ASN A 103 6.21 6.24 21.57
C ASN A 103 5.44 5.95 20.26
N LYS A 104 4.99 6.99 19.54
CA LYS A 104 4.19 6.86 18.31
C LYS A 104 4.47 8.01 17.35
N GLY A 105 4.62 7.70 16.07
CA GLY A 105 4.73 8.69 14.99
C GLY A 105 3.83 8.33 13.80
N ILE A 106 3.32 9.36 13.12
CA ILE A 106 2.59 9.22 11.85
C ILE A 106 3.53 9.65 10.72
N TYR A 107 3.65 8.81 9.70
CA TYR A 107 4.56 9.01 8.57
C TYR A 107 3.83 8.72 7.26
N LYS A 108 4.31 9.31 6.18
CA LYS A 108 3.93 8.99 4.80
C LYS A 108 5.06 8.20 4.17
N PHE A 109 4.81 6.96 3.78
CA PHE A 109 5.74 6.24 2.92
C PHE A 109 5.50 6.62 1.47
N ILE A 110 6.55 7.06 0.79
CA ILE A 110 6.51 7.52 -0.60
C ILE A 110 7.39 6.58 -1.42
N PRO A 111 6.80 5.65 -2.19
CA PRO A 111 7.54 4.85 -3.17
C PRO A 111 8.20 5.74 -4.24
N ALA A 112 9.41 5.40 -4.67
CA ALA A 112 10.05 6.11 -5.79
C ALA A 112 9.66 5.53 -7.15
N HIS A 113 9.46 4.21 -7.24
CA HIS A 113 9.07 3.53 -8.47
C HIS A 113 7.94 2.49 -8.26
N PRO A 114 7.18 2.13 -9.32
CA PRO A 114 6.25 1.00 -9.28
C PRO A 114 6.95 -0.33 -8.99
N GLY A 115 6.26 -1.24 -8.31
CA GLY A 115 6.72 -2.58 -8.01
C GLY A 115 6.41 -3.03 -6.58
N ALA A 116 6.88 -4.24 -6.26
CA ALA A 116 6.83 -4.75 -4.89
C ALA A 116 7.98 -4.17 -4.06
N ILE A 117 7.63 -3.51 -2.97
CA ILE A 117 8.54 -2.79 -2.09
C ILE A 117 8.45 -3.40 -0.70
N ILE A 118 9.59 -3.64 -0.08
CA ILE A 118 9.67 -4.15 1.28
C ILE A 118 10.58 -3.23 2.08
N VAL A 119 10.02 -2.61 3.11
CA VAL A 119 10.74 -1.76 4.06
C VAL A 119 10.84 -2.49 5.38
N ARG A 120 12.04 -2.59 5.95
CA ARG A 120 12.27 -3.13 7.28
C ARG A 120 12.56 -1.99 8.25
N PHE A 121 11.80 -1.93 9.33
CA PHE A 121 12.05 -1.07 10.47
C PHE A 121 12.71 -1.86 11.59
N VAL A 122 13.73 -1.30 12.22
CA VAL A 122 14.42 -1.90 13.36
C VAL A 122 14.51 -0.87 14.47
N VAL A 123 13.97 -1.21 15.64
CA VAL A 123 14.17 -0.47 16.88
C VAL A 123 15.31 -1.12 17.65
N THR A 124 16.16 -0.32 18.30
CA THR A 124 17.28 -0.77 19.11
C THR A 124 17.33 0.04 20.40
N ASP A 125 17.52 -0.63 21.53
CA ASP A 125 17.73 0.01 22.83
C ASP A 125 19.22 0.27 23.13
N TYR A 126 19.52 0.88 24.28
CA TYR A 126 20.91 1.10 24.72
C TYR A 126 21.67 -0.17 25.15
N PHE A 127 20.96 -1.26 25.42
CA PHE A 127 21.52 -2.59 25.70
C PHE A 127 21.72 -3.42 24.40
N ASN A 128 21.44 -2.83 23.24
CA ASN A 128 21.50 -3.42 21.91
C ASN A 128 20.49 -4.56 21.64
N GLN A 129 19.44 -4.68 22.46
CA GLN A 129 18.28 -5.51 22.11
C GLN A 129 17.49 -4.84 20.99
N ARG A 130 16.87 -5.67 20.16
CA ARG A 130 16.23 -5.24 18.91
C ARG A 130 14.92 -5.94 18.67
N ASP A 131 14.03 -5.22 18.02
CA ASP A 131 12.83 -5.76 17.41
C ASP A 131 12.62 -5.13 16.03
N SER A 132 11.82 -5.79 15.18
CA SER A 132 11.64 -5.37 13.80
C SER A 132 10.22 -5.57 13.29
N ALA A 133 9.81 -4.69 12.38
CA ALA A 133 8.57 -4.79 11.63
C ALA A 133 8.81 -4.55 10.14
N GLN A 134 7.91 -5.02 9.30
CA GLN A 134 7.99 -4.88 7.85
C GLN A 134 6.76 -4.17 7.29
N LEU A 135 7.00 -3.25 6.37
CA LEU A 135 5.98 -2.71 5.48
C LEU A 135 6.20 -3.32 4.10
N LYS A 136 5.17 -3.97 3.56
CA LYS A 136 5.13 -4.49 2.19
C LYS A 136 4.14 -3.64 1.39
N VAL A 137 4.63 -2.96 0.37
CA VAL A 137 3.81 -2.09 -0.49
C VAL A 137 3.86 -2.59 -1.91
N PHE A 138 2.71 -2.66 -2.57
CA PHE A 138 2.65 -2.75 -4.02
C PHE A 138 2.35 -1.37 -4.62
N ALA A 139 3.37 -0.75 -5.21
CA ALA A 139 3.23 0.53 -5.89
C ALA A 139 2.93 0.30 -7.38
N PHE A 140 1.96 1.00 -7.94
CA PHE A 140 1.60 0.89 -9.36
C PHE A 140 1.17 2.24 -9.92
N ASN A 141 1.18 2.38 -11.24
CA ASN A 141 0.75 3.63 -11.89
C ASN A 141 -0.76 3.65 -12.11
N ASN A 142 -1.32 2.64 -12.77
CA ASN A 142 -2.74 2.54 -13.04
C ASN A 142 -3.15 1.08 -13.28
N LEU A 143 -4.36 0.70 -12.88
CA LEU A 143 -4.96 -0.58 -13.25
C LEU A 143 -6.01 -0.33 -14.34
N ALA A 144 -5.86 -1.02 -15.49
CA ALA A 144 -6.83 -0.88 -16.56
C ALA A 144 -8.25 -1.27 -16.08
N PRO A 145 -9.30 -0.57 -16.54
CA PRO A 145 -10.65 -0.81 -16.07
C PRO A 145 -11.19 -2.14 -16.59
N ILE A 146 -12.27 -2.62 -15.97
CA ILE A 146 -12.94 -3.87 -16.32
C ILE A 146 -14.32 -3.52 -16.88
N ALA A 147 -14.52 -3.82 -18.17
CA ALA A 147 -15.81 -3.67 -18.83
C ALA A 147 -16.75 -4.82 -18.48
N ASN A 148 -18.02 -4.49 -18.29
CA ASN A 148 -19.12 -5.43 -18.15
C ASN A 148 -20.25 -4.97 -19.07
N LEU A 149 -20.82 -5.85 -19.87
CA LEU A 149 -21.88 -5.53 -20.83
C LEU A 149 -23.07 -6.46 -20.58
N ARG A 150 -24.26 -5.85 -20.47
CA ARG A 150 -25.56 -6.51 -20.52
C ARG A 150 -26.36 -5.94 -21.69
N ILE A 151 -27.22 -6.76 -22.29
CA ILE A 151 -28.03 -6.39 -23.44
C ILE A 151 -29.44 -6.90 -23.18
N ASP A 152 -30.38 -5.98 -23.00
CA ASP A 152 -31.77 -6.30 -22.65
C ASP A 152 -32.72 -5.71 -23.70
N PRO A 153 -33.76 -6.45 -24.15
CA PRO A 153 -34.79 -5.87 -25.00
C PRO A 153 -35.57 -4.81 -24.21
N ILE A 154 -35.84 -3.66 -24.83
CA ILE A 154 -36.68 -2.62 -24.24
C ILE A 154 -37.96 -2.40 -25.08
N GLY A 155 -37.86 -2.46 -26.41
CA GLY A 155 -39.03 -2.43 -27.30
C GLY A 155 -39.94 -1.22 -27.13
N GLU A 156 -39.42 -0.08 -26.65
CA GLU A 156 -40.23 1.10 -26.28
C GLU A 156 -40.58 1.94 -27.52
N VAL A 157 -39.64 2.08 -28.46
CA VAL A 157 -39.79 2.86 -29.69
C VAL A 157 -39.95 1.97 -30.92
N GLU A 158 -39.17 0.89 -31.00
CA GLU A 158 -39.15 -0.04 -32.13
C GLU A 158 -39.03 -1.49 -31.65
N ARG A 159 -39.54 -2.45 -32.44
CA ARG A 159 -39.55 -3.89 -32.08
C ARG A 159 -38.16 -4.45 -31.75
N PHE A 160 -37.11 -3.95 -32.40
CA PHE A 160 -35.72 -4.41 -32.23
C PHE A 160 -34.86 -3.44 -31.41
N GLU A 161 -35.49 -2.67 -30.54
CA GLU A 161 -34.79 -1.78 -29.62
C GLU A 161 -34.32 -2.51 -28.36
N TYR A 162 -33.03 -2.41 -28.09
CA TYR A 162 -32.37 -3.01 -26.93
C TYR A 162 -31.56 -1.95 -26.20
N LEU A 163 -31.45 -2.11 -24.88
CA LEU A 163 -30.53 -1.35 -24.05
C LEU A 163 -29.19 -2.09 -23.99
N LEU A 164 -28.13 -1.42 -24.43
CA LEU A 164 -26.75 -1.86 -24.20
C LEU A 164 -26.28 -1.19 -22.91
N ASP A 165 -26.21 -1.97 -21.84
CA ASP A 165 -25.94 -1.50 -20.49
C ASP A 165 -24.55 -1.94 -20.01
N GLY A 166 -23.66 -0.95 -19.88
CA GLY A 166 -22.31 -1.09 -19.38
C GLY A 166 -22.15 -0.70 -17.89
N SER A 167 -23.23 -0.41 -17.18
CA SER A 167 -23.20 0.21 -15.83
C SER A 167 -22.49 -0.61 -14.74
N LEU A 168 -22.32 -1.92 -14.94
CA LEU A 168 -21.54 -2.78 -14.03
C LEU A 168 -20.03 -2.78 -14.32
N SER A 169 -19.57 -1.99 -15.29
CA SER A 169 -18.14 -1.75 -15.52
C SER A 169 -17.54 -0.99 -14.34
N TYR A 170 -16.29 -1.25 -14.01
CA TYR A 170 -15.63 -0.59 -12.89
C TYR A 170 -14.12 -0.45 -13.09
N ASP A 171 -13.55 0.50 -12.36
CA ASP A 171 -12.11 0.65 -12.21
C ASP A 171 -11.62 -0.10 -10.96
N PRO A 172 -10.68 -1.07 -11.09
CA PRO A 172 -10.13 -1.79 -9.95
C PRO A 172 -9.47 -0.89 -8.89
N ASP A 173 -8.93 0.26 -9.28
CA ASP A 173 -8.23 1.17 -8.37
C ASP A 173 -9.09 2.37 -7.93
N LYS A 174 -10.42 2.26 -8.00
CA LYS A 174 -11.37 3.31 -7.57
C LYS A 174 -11.12 3.90 -6.17
N ASN A 175 -10.66 3.08 -5.23
CA ASN A 175 -10.36 3.51 -3.86
C ASN A 175 -9.08 4.38 -3.77
N LEU A 176 -8.30 4.41 -4.84
CA LEU A 176 -7.08 5.19 -5.05
C LEU A 176 -7.29 6.24 -6.16
N GLY A 177 -8.54 6.59 -6.45
CA GLY A 177 -8.90 7.67 -7.38
C GLY A 177 -9.14 7.26 -8.83
N GLY A 178 -9.22 5.96 -9.14
CA GLY A 178 -9.67 5.46 -10.44
C GLY A 178 -11.14 5.76 -10.74
N GLY A 179 -11.47 5.97 -12.01
CA GLY A 179 -12.83 6.27 -12.44
C GLY A 179 -13.02 6.18 -13.94
N LEU A 180 -14.18 5.67 -14.36
CA LEU A 180 -14.50 5.53 -15.78
C LEU A 180 -14.91 6.87 -16.39
N THR A 181 -14.34 7.19 -17.55
CA THR A 181 -14.57 8.46 -18.26
C THR A 181 -15.26 8.29 -19.62
N LYS A 182 -15.20 7.09 -20.21
CA LYS A 182 -15.80 6.81 -21.53
C LYS A 182 -16.20 5.35 -21.69
N TYR A 183 -17.31 5.11 -22.38
CA TYR A 183 -17.83 3.83 -22.85
C TYR A 183 -17.81 3.81 -24.39
N ILE A 184 -17.28 2.73 -24.96
CA ILE A 184 -17.14 2.52 -26.41
C ILE A 184 -17.92 1.27 -26.77
N PHE A 185 -19.11 1.46 -27.33
CA PHE A 185 -19.99 0.36 -27.75
C PHE A 185 -19.75 0.02 -29.21
N ILE A 186 -19.64 -1.27 -29.51
CA ILE A 186 -19.30 -1.79 -30.83
C ILE A 186 -20.27 -2.92 -31.18
N VAL A 187 -20.80 -2.92 -32.40
CA VAL A 187 -21.66 -3.97 -32.93
C VAL A 187 -21.11 -4.43 -34.27
N ASN A 188 -20.88 -5.74 -34.42
CA ASN A 188 -20.30 -6.35 -35.63
C ASN A 188 -19.04 -5.62 -36.15
N ASN A 189 -18.14 -5.29 -35.21
CA ASN A 189 -16.87 -4.58 -35.43
C ASN A 189 -16.99 -3.10 -35.85
N THR A 190 -18.20 -2.52 -35.84
CA THR A 190 -18.41 -1.09 -36.04
C THR A 190 -18.65 -0.42 -34.69
N THR A 191 -17.88 0.61 -34.36
CA THR A 191 -18.16 1.47 -33.21
C THR A 191 -19.46 2.23 -33.46
N ILE A 192 -20.47 1.95 -32.64
CA ILE A 192 -21.79 2.59 -32.74
C ILE A 192 -21.89 3.82 -31.84
N ALA A 193 -21.10 3.88 -30.77
CA ALA A 193 -21.07 5.02 -29.85
C ALA A 193 -19.77 5.12 -29.07
N GLU A 194 -19.33 6.36 -28.84
CA GLU A 194 -18.36 6.74 -27.81
C GLU A 194 -19.03 7.78 -26.90
N THR A 195 -19.29 7.44 -25.65
CA THR A 195 -20.12 8.27 -24.76
C THR A 195 -19.65 8.22 -23.31
N ARG A 196 -20.11 9.18 -22.50
CA ARG A 196 -19.99 9.12 -21.03
C ARG A 196 -21.13 8.36 -20.38
N SER A 197 -22.23 8.13 -21.10
CA SER A 197 -23.35 7.33 -20.60
C SER A 197 -22.92 5.86 -20.50
N SER A 198 -23.16 5.25 -19.35
CA SER A 198 -22.90 3.82 -19.16
C SER A 198 -23.89 2.92 -19.89
N ALA A 199 -25.01 3.47 -20.38
CA ALA A 199 -25.98 2.72 -21.16
C ALA A 199 -26.51 3.53 -22.33
N ILE A 200 -26.84 2.85 -23.44
CA ILE A 200 -27.44 3.45 -24.63
C ILE A 200 -28.55 2.56 -25.20
N PRO A 201 -29.66 3.11 -25.70
CA PRO A 201 -30.57 2.37 -26.56
C PRO A 201 -29.91 2.14 -27.94
N PHE A 202 -30.19 1.00 -28.55
CA PHE A 202 -29.75 0.66 -29.91
C PHE A 202 -30.82 -0.17 -30.61
N ILE A 203 -31.14 0.22 -31.85
CA ILE A 203 -32.12 -0.49 -32.68
C ILE A 203 -31.36 -1.36 -33.68
N PHE A 204 -31.54 -2.68 -33.59
CA PHE A 204 -30.95 -3.59 -34.57
C PHE A 204 -31.70 -3.51 -35.91
N PRO A 205 -30.98 -3.50 -37.06
CA PRO A 205 -31.61 -3.25 -38.36
C PRO A 205 -32.50 -4.41 -38.85
N SER A 206 -32.27 -5.63 -38.36
CA SER A 206 -33.02 -6.82 -38.77
C SER A 206 -32.89 -7.94 -37.72
N PRO A 207 -33.78 -8.95 -37.73
CA PRO A 207 -33.56 -10.19 -37.00
C PRO A 207 -32.25 -10.86 -37.45
N GLY A 208 -31.55 -11.51 -36.51
CA GLY A 208 -30.30 -12.21 -36.79
C GLY A 208 -29.29 -12.20 -35.65
N ALA A 209 -28.12 -12.76 -35.93
CA ALA A 209 -27.01 -12.86 -35.00
C ALA A 209 -26.17 -11.58 -34.98
N TYR A 210 -25.89 -11.05 -33.79
CA TYR A 210 -25.01 -9.90 -33.61
C TYR A 210 -23.94 -10.18 -32.54
N ILE A 211 -22.77 -9.60 -32.75
CA ILE A 211 -21.68 -9.56 -31.77
C ILE A 211 -21.59 -8.13 -31.25
N CYS A 212 -21.99 -7.96 -30.00
CA CYS A 212 -21.90 -6.70 -29.28
C CYS A 212 -20.69 -6.73 -28.36
N LYS A 213 -20.00 -5.60 -28.28
CA LYS A 213 -18.75 -5.46 -27.55
C LYS A 213 -18.73 -4.14 -26.81
N LEU A 214 -18.04 -4.12 -25.67
CA LEU A 214 -17.81 -2.89 -24.91
C LEU A 214 -16.34 -2.80 -24.52
N ARG A 215 -15.80 -1.59 -24.66
CA ARG A 215 -14.55 -1.14 -24.03
C ARG A 215 -14.87 0.07 -23.16
N VAL A 216 -14.22 0.19 -22.02
CA VAL A 216 -14.31 1.38 -21.16
C VAL A 216 -12.93 2.01 -20.99
N VAL A 217 -12.90 3.32 -20.79
CA VAL A 217 -11.66 4.11 -20.59
C VAL A 217 -11.72 4.76 -19.21
N ASP A 218 -10.63 4.70 -18.46
CA ASP A 218 -10.50 5.34 -17.15
C ASP A 218 -10.04 6.80 -17.24
N ASN A 219 -9.77 7.42 -16.09
CA ASN A 219 -9.30 8.80 -15.95
C ASN A 219 -7.78 8.95 -16.13
N ASP A 220 -7.05 7.84 -16.19
CA ASP A 220 -5.63 7.77 -16.55
C ASP A 220 -5.45 7.48 -18.06
N GLY A 221 -6.55 7.28 -18.80
CA GLY A 221 -6.58 7.02 -20.24
C GLY A 221 -6.38 5.55 -20.63
N ALA A 222 -6.31 4.61 -19.69
CA ALA A 222 -6.19 3.19 -20.03
C ALA A 222 -7.54 2.63 -20.49
N VAL A 223 -7.47 1.67 -21.43
CA VAL A 223 -8.64 1.04 -22.03
C VAL A 223 -8.77 -0.38 -21.50
N SER A 224 -10.00 -0.77 -21.15
CA SER A 224 -10.29 -2.13 -20.72
C SER A 224 -10.00 -3.15 -21.82
N LYS A 225 -9.82 -4.41 -21.40
CA LYS A 225 -10.07 -5.52 -22.32
C LYS A 225 -11.51 -5.44 -22.84
N GLU A 226 -11.70 -5.84 -24.08
CA GLU A 226 -13.02 -5.89 -24.69
C GLU A 226 -13.85 -7.01 -24.05
N VAL A 227 -15.06 -6.69 -23.59
CA VAL A 227 -16.08 -7.71 -23.26
C VAL A 227 -16.93 -7.96 -24.49
N VAL A 228 -17.25 -9.22 -24.77
CA VAL A 228 -17.96 -9.66 -25.98
C VAL A 228 -19.22 -10.41 -25.57
N GLN A 229 -20.36 -10.05 -26.17
CA GLN A 229 -21.63 -10.72 -25.99
C GLN A 229 -22.27 -11.00 -27.35
N SER A 230 -22.64 -12.26 -27.59
CA SER A 230 -23.41 -12.65 -28.76
C SER A 230 -24.90 -12.65 -28.43
N ILE A 231 -25.71 -12.08 -29.31
CA ILE A 231 -27.16 -12.00 -29.15
C ILE A 231 -27.87 -12.40 -30.45
N GLN A 232 -29.04 -13.02 -30.32
CA GLN A 232 -29.95 -13.33 -31.43
C GLN A 232 -31.18 -12.43 -31.33
N ILE A 233 -31.44 -11.65 -32.38
CA ILE A 233 -32.59 -10.75 -32.49
C ILE A 233 -33.71 -11.46 -33.26
N GLN A 234 -34.94 -11.40 -32.75
CA GLN A 234 -36.13 -12.11 -33.27
C GLN A 234 -37.32 -11.17 -33.50
#